data_AF-A0A7C1ZH21-F1
#
_entry.id   AF-A0A7C1ZH21-F1
#
_cell.length_a   1.000
_cell.length_b   1.000
_cell.length_c   1.000
_cell.angle_alpha   90.00
_cell.angle_beta   90.00
_cell.angle_gamma   90.00
#
_symmetry.space_group_name_H-M   'P 1'
#
loop_
_entity.id
_entity.type
_entity.pdbx_description
1 polymer ?
#
loop_
_entity_poly.entity_id
_entity_poly.type
_entity_poly.pdbx_seq_one_letter_code
_entity_poly.pdbx_strand_id
1 'polypeptide(L)'
;MKKWHWKSFKTKYPNVRFRKVEKAIMFSLQRAKYFLGADLPLGIEHTTSRLIGDQLEVYSNNFHSFYFELFEMDALIRTTDDMIDEDLLTSTKIDEEEIMNVIKKFERDLPEGARITRLFRNESYLRSTDKQNRRKELLSAILWDRSSDIDLLVDQLLVHYGTEHKKDMIIRSRKFLYTWEQYETAITDLWYSRQDKTKNSFNVFNFIKRESIEYSFLVKLLDGNLQALNTMLDGLKGHKYHSFLVKASEYNKKIFSDVYIKLIREFFKDEELFYQSFLAMKLI
;
A
#
# COMPACT_ATOMS: atom_id res chain seq x y z
N MET A 1 0.91 4.00 32.92
CA MET A 1 1.10 3.56 31.52
C MET A 1 1.20 2.04 31.51
N LYS A 2 0.48 1.34 30.62
CA LYS A 2 0.68 -0.11 30.43
C LYS A 2 2.07 -0.32 29.83
N LYS A 3 2.90 -1.14 30.46
CA LYS A 3 4.17 -1.57 29.88
C LYS A 3 3.86 -2.55 28.74
N TRP A 4 4.45 -2.30 27.58
CA TRP A 4 4.32 -3.21 26.46
C TRP A 4 5.26 -4.39 26.63
N HIS A 5 4.80 -5.56 26.18
CA HIS A 5 5.59 -6.79 26.12
C HIS A 5 5.52 -7.39 24.72
N TRP A 6 6.68 -7.55 24.10
CA TRP A 6 6.81 -8.13 22.76
C TRP A 6 6.19 -9.52 22.64
N LYS A 7 6.29 -10.31 23.72
CA LYS A 7 5.67 -11.64 23.82
C LYS A 7 4.14 -11.57 23.67
N SER A 8 3.49 -10.56 24.27
CA SER A 8 2.03 -10.41 24.19
C SER A 8 1.54 -10.08 22.79
N PHE A 9 2.29 -9.28 22.01
CA PHE A 9 1.97 -9.00 20.61
C PHE A 9 2.00 -10.28 19.76
N LYS A 10 3.06 -11.10 19.90
CA LYS A 10 3.16 -12.39 19.20
C LYS A 10 2.05 -13.36 19.59
N THR A 11 1.61 -13.35 20.85
CA THR A 11 0.48 -14.16 21.29
C THR A 11 -0.83 -13.68 20.68
N LYS A 12 -1.03 -12.37 20.57
CA LYS A 12 -2.26 -11.77 20.00
C LYS A 12 -2.33 -11.91 18.47
N TYR A 13 -1.19 -11.81 17.78
CA TYR A 13 -1.08 -11.87 16.32
C TYR A 13 -0.06 -12.92 15.88
N PRO A 14 -0.31 -14.23 16.10
CA PRO A 14 0.68 -15.28 15.90
C PRO A 14 1.13 -15.46 14.45
N ASN A 15 0.26 -15.12 13.49
CA ASN A 15 0.51 -15.31 12.05
C ASN A 15 1.11 -14.08 11.36
N VAL A 16 1.10 -12.92 12.04
CA VAL A 16 1.58 -11.67 11.44
C VAL A 16 3.10 -11.64 11.41
N ARG A 17 3.67 -11.51 10.21
CA ARG A 17 5.12 -11.37 10.04
C ARG A 17 5.59 -9.99 10.47
N PHE A 18 6.22 -9.92 11.64
CA PHE A 18 6.74 -8.67 12.22
C PHE A 18 7.53 -7.77 11.24
N ARG A 19 8.46 -8.34 10.47
CA ARG A 19 9.25 -7.55 9.50
C ARG A 19 8.40 -6.85 8.44
N LYS A 20 7.21 -7.38 8.10
CA LYS A 20 6.28 -6.70 7.18
C LYS A 20 5.70 -5.45 7.86
N VAL A 21 5.27 -5.58 9.11
CA VAL A 21 4.72 -4.49 9.94
C VAL A 21 5.74 -3.37 10.12
N GLU A 22 6.96 -3.73 10.54
CA GLU A 22 8.07 -2.78 10.71
C GLU A 22 8.34 -2.00 9.42
N LYS A 23 8.38 -2.71 8.27
CA LYS A 23 8.61 -2.10 6.97
C LYS A 23 7.49 -1.12 6.58
N ALA A 24 6.24 -1.47 6.85
CA ALA A 24 5.10 -0.58 6.59
C ALA A 24 5.14 0.69 7.44
N ILE A 25 5.46 0.56 8.74
CA ILE A 25 5.62 1.72 9.63
C ILE A 25 6.80 2.59 9.18
N MET A 26 7.94 1.99 8.83
CA MET A 26 9.09 2.73 8.32
C MET A 26 8.76 3.50 7.03
N PHE A 27 8.05 2.89 6.09
CA PHE A 27 7.61 3.58 4.88
C PHE A 27 6.62 4.70 5.20
N SER A 28 5.70 4.49 6.13
CA SER A 28 4.74 5.50 6.58
C SER A 28 5.46 6.70 7.21
N LEU A 29 6.50 6.47 8.02
CA LEU A 29 7.35 7.53 8.57
C LEU A 29 8.02 8.35 7.46
N GLN A 30 8.61 7.67 6.47
CA GLN A 30 9.23 8.36 5.34
C GLN A 30 8.20 9.17 4.54
N ARG A 31 6.98 8.66 4.36
CA ARG A 31 5.92 9.32 3.59
C ARG A 31 5.40 10.54 4.35
N ALA A 32 5.10 10.37 5.63
CA ALA A 32 4.73 11.46 6.52
C ALA A 32 5.81 12.57 6.52
N LYS A 33 7.10 12.22 6.61
CA LYS A 33 8.21 13.18 6.58
C LYS A 33 8.37 13.89 5.24
N TYR A 34 8.65 13.12 4.18
CA TYR A 34 9.13 13.65 2.91
C TYR A 34 8.02 14.16 2.00
N PHE A 35 6.79 13.67 2.15
CA PHE A 35 5.66 14.09 1.34
C PHE A 35 4.75 15.05 2.09
N LEU A 36 4.55 14.82 3.39
CA LEU A 36 3.58 15.60 4.17
C LEU A 36 4.22 16.56 5.18
N GLY A 37 5.55 16.55 5.36
CA GLY A 37 6.25 17.46 6.27
C GLY A 37 5.92 17.22 7.74
N ALA A 38 5.74 15.96 8.15
CA ALA A 38 5.50 15.62 9.54
C ALA A 38 6.72 15.97 10.42
N ASP A 39 6.46 16.51 11.62
CA ASP A 39 7.50 16.95 12.57
C ASP A 39 8.07 15.77 13.36
N LEU A 40 8.58 14.77 12.63
CA LEU A 40 9.11 13.55 13.20
C LEU A 40 10.46 13.79 13.90
N PRO A 41 10.72 13.13 15.04
CA PRO A 41 12.02 13.17 15.69
C PRO A 41 13.14 12.74 14.74
N LEU A 42 14.30 13.40 14.84
CA LEU A 42 15.45 13.12 13.97
C LEU A 42 15.90 11.66 14.10
N GLY A 43 16.09 11.01 12.95
CA GLY A 43 16.63 9.65 12.87
C GLY A 43 15.61 8.56 13.20
N ILE A 44 14.36 8.90 13.50
CA ILE A 44 13.36 7.92 13.92
C ILE A 44 13.11 6.85 12.84
N GLU A 45 13.12 7.24 11.56
CA GLU A 45 12.98 6.34 10.42
C GLU A 45 14.13 5.32 10.29
N HIS A 46 15.30 5.65 10.83
CA HIS A 46 16.51 4.80 10.79
C HIS A 46 16.67 3.99 12.08
N THR A 47 16.20 4.52 13.20
CA THR A 47 16.19 3.83 14.49
C THR A 47 15.17 2.70 14.46
N THR A 48 13.96 2.93 13.95
CA THR A 48 12.92 1.90 13.91
C THR A 48 13.28 0.69 13.05
N SER A 49 14.06 0.88 11.97
CA SER A 49 14.48 -0.20 11.04
C SER A 49 15.55 -1.14 11.61
N ARG A 50 16.04 -0.88 12.83
CA ARG A 50 17.12 -1.64 13.49
C ARG A 50 16.65 -2.33 14.77
N LEU A 51 15.42 -2.06 15.21
CA LEU A 51 14.91 -2.51 16.50
C LEU A 51 14.08 -3.80 16.30
N ILE A 52 14.53 -4.89 16.91
CA ILE A 52 13.84 -6.18 16.85
C ILE A 52 13.53 -6.68 18.27
N GLY A 53 12.30 -7.13 18.48
CA GLY A 53 11.87 -7.77 19.72
C GLY A 53 12.08 -6.90 20.95
N ASP A 54 12.86 -7.39 21.91
CA ASP A 54 13.07 -6.73 23.21
C ASP A 54 13.68 -5.32 23.08
N GLN A 55 14.40 -5.04 21.99
CA GLN A 55 14.93 -3.68 21.71
C GLN A 55 13.83 -2.70 21.32
N LEU A 56 12.86 -3.15 20.51
CA LEU A 56 11.67 -2.37 20.21
C LEU A 56 10.84 -2.18 21.47
N GLU A 57 10.83 -3.16 22.38
CA GLU A 57 10.12 -3.08 23.65
C GLU A 57 10.69 -1.99 24.55
N VAL A 58 12.01 -2.00 24.73
CA VAL A 58 12.72 -0.95 25.45
C VAL A 58 12.50 0.41 24.79
N TYR A 59 12.57 0.48 23.45
CA TYR A 59 12.34 1.73 22.73
C TYR A 59 10.90 2.25 22.89
N SER A 60 9.89 1.41 22.69
CA SER A 60 8.47 1.80 22.79
C SER A 60 8.09 2.18 24.23
N ASN A 61 8.64 1.47 25.22
CA ASN A 61 8.42 1.76 26.64
C ASN A 61 9.17 3.02 27.12
N ASN A 62 10.27 3.41 26.47
CA ASN A 62 11.06 4.58 26.84
C ASN A 62 10.75 5.84 26.01
N PHE A 63 10.30 5.68 24.77
CA PHE A 63 10.26 6.78 23.81
C PHE A 63 8.90 7.07 23.18
N HIS A 64 7.88 6.18 23.12
CA HIS A 64 6.44 6.53 22.92
C HIS A 64 5.54 5.27 22.79
N SER A 65 4.41 5.24 23.53
CA SER A 65 3.35 4.23 23.38
C SER A 65 2.70 4.24 21.99
N PHE A 66 2.76 5.37 21.29
CA PHE A 66 2.18 5.56 19.97
C PHE A 66 2.77 4.63 18.89
N TYR A 67 4.05 4.24 18.99
CA TYR A 67 4.61 3.26 18.06
C TYR A 67 3.90 1.91 18.17
N PHE A 68 3.59 1.48 19.39
CA PHE A 68 2.86 0.25 19.60
C PHE A 68 1.45 0.32 19.00
N GLU A 69 0.78 1.46 19.10
CA GLU A 69 -0.53 1.69 18.47
C GLU A 69 -0.45 1.51 16.94
N LEU A 70 0.60 2.04 16.30
CA LEU A 70 0.85 1.80 14.86
C LEU A 70 1.11 0.32 14.53
N PHE A 71 1.86 -0.39 15.38
CA PHE A 71 2.11 -1.82 15.24
C PHE A 71 0.83 -2.65 15.38
N GLU A 72 -0.01 -2.35 16.38
CA GLU A 72 -1.30 -3.04 16.54
C GLU A 72 -2.25 -2.76 15.39
N MET A 73 -2.25 -1.52 14.88
CA MET A 73 -3.08 -1.10 13.76
C MET A 73 -2.73 -1.88 12.49
N ASP A 74 -1.46 -1.89 12.07
CA ASP A 74 -1.02 -2.63 10.87
C ASP A 74 -1.15 -4.15 11.05
N ALA A 75 -0.97 -4.68 12.27
CA ALA A 75 -1.23 -6.09 12.55
C ALA A 75 -2.71 -6.46 12.40
N LEU A 76 -3.63 -5.59 12.85
CA LEU A 76 -5.06 -5.79 12.71
C LEU A 76 -5.50 -5.74 11.24
N ILE A 77 -4.95 -4.79 10.47
CA ILE A 77 -5.15 -4.71 9.01
C ILE A 77 -4.73 -6.02 8.36
N ARG A 78 -3.48 -6.46 8.58
CA ARG A 78 -2.95 -7.69 7.97
C ARG A 78 -3.69 -8.95 8.35
N THR A 79 -4.09 -9.08 9.62
CA THR A 79 -4.86 -10.26 10.05
C THR A 79 -6.20 -10.30 9.34
N THR A 80 -6.82 -9.13 9.11
CA THR A 80 -8.09 -9.00 8.39
C THR A 80 -7.90 -9.30 6.89
N ASP A 81 -6.86 -8.73 6.30
CA ASP A 81 -6.46 -8.93 4.90
C ASP A 81 -6.12 -10.40 4.61
N ASP A 82 -5.25 -11.02 5.42
CA ASP A 82 -4.89 -12.44 5.31
C ASP A 82 -6.13 -13.35 5.39
N MET A 83 -7.14 -13.03 6.21
CA MET A 83 -8.40 -13.79 6.27
C MET A 83 -9.27 -13.62 5.01
N ILE A 84 -9.25 -12.43 4.41
CA ILE A 84 -9.97 -12.15 3.15
C ILE A 84 -9.25 -12.79 1.96
N ASP A 85 -7.91 -12.81 2.00
CA ASP A 85 -7.02 -13.41 1.01
C ASP A 85 -6.98 -14.95 1.09
N GLU A 86 -7.04 -15.56 2.28
CA GLU A 86 -7.14 -17.02 2.47
C GLU A 86 -8.38 -17.61 1.78
N ASP A 87 -9.44 -16.82 1.57
CA ASP A 87 -10.58 -17.21 0.73
C ASP A 87 -10.31 -17.10 -0.78
N LEU A 88 -9.49 -16.14 -1.22
CA LEU A 88 -9.04 -16.08 -2.63
C LEU A 88 -8.21 -17.31 -3.02
N LEU A 89 -7.67 -18.00 -2.01
CA LEU A 89 -6.69 -19.07 -2.09
C LEU A 89 -7.29 -20.49 -2.09
N THR A 90 -8.50 -20.69 -1.55
CA THR A 90 -9.06 -22.05 -1.38
C THR A 90 -10.19 -22.35 -2.36
N SER A 91 -10.34 -23.63 -2.72
CA SER A 91 -11.45 -24.12 -3.56
C SER A 91 -12.80 -24.12 -2.85
N THR A 92 -12.80 -23.88 -1.53
CA THR A 92 -13.99 -23.79 -0.69
C THR A 92 -14.29 -22.33 -0.42
N LYS A 93 -15.23 -21.77 -1.18
CA LYS A 93 -15.70 -20.39 -1.02
C LYS A 93 -16.17 -20.15 0.42
N ILE A 94 -15.49 -19.26 1.15
CA ILE A 94 -15.98 -18.66 2.39
C ILE A 94 -17.25 -17.87 2.06
N ASP A 95 -18.24 -17.94 2.95
CA ASP A 95 -19.50 -17.23 2.77
C ASP A 95 -19.26 -15.72 2.73
N GLU A 96 -19.90 -15.01 1.80
CA GLU A 96 -19.84 -13.55 1.71
C GLU A 96 -20.33 -12.92 3.03
N GLU A 97 -21.29 -13.55 3.71
CA GLU A 97 -21.74 -13.11 5.03
C GLU A 97 -20.62 -13.18 6.09
N GLU A 98 -19.78 -14.22 6.05
CA GLU A 98 -18.65 -14.38 6.97
C GLU A 98 -17.57 -13.32 6.71
N ILE A 99 -17.22 -13.09 5.44
CA ILE A 99 -16.29 -12.01 5.04
C ILE A 99 -16.81 -10.66 5.51
N MET A 100 -18.10 -10.38 5.28
CA MET A 100 -18.71 -9.12 5.69
C MET A 100 -18.75 -8.94 7.21
N ASN A 101 -18.89 -10.03 7.97
CA ASN A 101 -18.82 -9.99 9.44
C ASN A 101 -17.40 -9.67 9.93
N VAL A 102 -16.36 -10.19 9.26
CA VAL A 102 -14.97 -9.83 9.54
C VAL A 102 -14.71 -8.35 9.23
N ILE A 103 -15.16 -7.84 8.08
CA ILE A 103 -15.02 -6.41 7.73
C ILE A 103 -15.75 -5.51 8.75
N LYS A 104 -16.96 -5.86 9.16
CA LYS A 104 -17.71 -5.11 10.20
C LYS A 104 -16.99 -5.12 11.54
N LYS A 105 -16.39 -6.26 11.91
CA LYS A 105 -15.58 -6.37 13.12
C LYS A 105 -14.37 -5.44 13.05
N PHE A 106 -13.64 -5.43 11.92
CA PHE A 106 -12.53 -4.51 11.69
C PHE A 106 -12.97 -3.04 11.78
N GLU A 107 -14.08 -2.66 11.14
CA GLU A 107 -14.60 -1.28 11.18
C GLU A 107 -14.97 -0.83 12.60
N ARG A 108 -15.49 -1.74 13.42
CA ARG A 108 -15.76 -1.49 14.84
C ARG A 108 -14.47 -1.36 15.66
N ASP A 109 -13.52 -2.24 15.41
CA ASP A 109 -12.27 -2.31 16.17
C ASP A 109 -11.26 -1.23 15.72
N LEU A 110 -11.39 -0.68 14.51
CA LEU A 110 -10.58 0.40 13.92
C LEU A 110 -11.43 1.35 13.03
N PRO A 111 -12.22 2.27 13.62
CA PRO A 111 -13.15 3.14 12.89
C PRO A 111 -12.50 4.07 11.86
N GLU A 112 -11.25 4.49 12.08
CA GLU A 112 -10.47 5.30 11.16
C GLU A 112 -10.09 4.56 9.87
N GLY A 113 -10.18 3.22 9.86
CA GLY A 113 -9.88 2.33 8.73
C GLY A 113 -10.94 2.29 7.63
N ALA A 114 -11.83 3.30 7.54
CA ALA A 114 -12.94 3.32 6.59
C ALA A 114 -12.50 3.14 5.11
N ARG A 115 -11.32 3.62 4.72
CA ARG A 115 -10.80 3.40 3.35
C ARG A 115 -10.36 1.95 3.13
N ILE A 116 -9.76 1.33 4.14
CA ILE A 116 -9.34 -0.07 4.12
C ILE A 116 -10.58 -0.97 4.05
N THR A 117 -11.63 -0.68 4.82
CA THR A 117 -12.89 -1.43 4.70
C THR A 117 -13.55 -1.29 3.33
N ARG A 118 -13.41 -0.13 2.67
CA ARG A 118 -13.88 0.06 1.29
C ARG A 118 -13.09 -0.81 0.31
N LEU A 119 -11.76 -0.90 0.47
CA LEU A 119 -10.91 -1.82 -0.30
C LEU A 119 -11.40 -3.26 -0.15
N PHE A 120 -11.52 -3.74 1.10
CA PHE A 120 -12.01 -5.09 1.41
C PHE A 120 -13.39 -5.38 0.81
N ARG A 121 -14.32 -4.43 0.90
CA ARG A 121 -15.66 -4.56 0.28
C ARG A 121 -15.57 -4.63 -1.24
N ASN A 122 -14.74 -3.78 -1.87
CA ASN A 122 -14.56 -3.79 -3.32
C ASN A 122 -13.94 -5.11 -3.81
N GLU A 123 -12.96 -5.64 -3.08
CA GLU A 123 -12.34 -6.93 -3.37
C GLU A 123 -13.33 -8.09 -3.20
N SER A 124 -14.20 -8.03 -2.19
CA SER A 124 -15.30 -8.99 -2.03
C SER A 124 -16.31 -8.91 -3.20
N TYR A 125 -16.79 -7.71 -3.54
CA TYR A 125 -17.74 -7.52 -4.64
C TYR A 125 -17.18 -7.85 -6.02
N LEU A 126 -15.87 -7.71 -6.20
CA LEU A 126 -15.22 -8.12 -7.45
C LEU A 126 -15.43 -9.62 -7.71
N ARG A 127 -15.61 -10.43 -6.66
CA ARG A 127 -15.85 -11.89 -6.75
C ARG A 127 -17.25 -12.26 -7.23
N SER A 128 -18.26 -11.46 -6.87
CA SER A 128 -19.67 -11.78 -7.12
C SER A 128 -20.24 -11.09 -8.37
N THR A 129 -19.50 -10.20 -9.02
CA THR A 129 -19.97 -9.48 -10.21
C THR A 129 -19.64 -10.20 -11.52
N ASP A 130 -20.64 -10.32 -12.39
CA ASP A 130 -20.49 -10.94 -13.72
C ASP A 130 -20.32 -9.89 -14.83
N LYS A 131 -20.56 -8.61 -14.52
CA LYS A 131 -20.59 -7.53 -15.51
C LYS A 131 -19.20 -6.95 -15.74
N GLN A 132 -18.68 -7.09 -16.96
CA GLN A 132 -17.32 -6.65 -17.31
C GLN A 132 -17.04 -5.17 -17.04
N ASN A 133 -17.98 -4.25 -17.33
CA ASN A 133 -17.81 -2.82 -17.04
C ASN A 133 -17.70 -2.56 -15.53
N ARG A 134 -18.53 -3.23 -14.73
CA ARG A 134 -18.48 -3.13 -13.28
C ARG A 134 -17.18 -3.71 -12.71
N ARG A 135 -16.65 -4.79 -13.30
CA ARG A 135 -15.31 -5.32 -12.95
C ARG A 135 -14.21 -4.29 -13.18
N LYS A 136 -14.21 -3.60 -14.33
CA LYS A 136 -13.22 -2.54 -14.62
C LYS A 136 -13.28 -1.40 -13.61
N GLU A 137 -14.50 -0.97 -13.24
CA GLU A 137 -14.69 0.04 -12.19
C GLU A 137 -14.15 -0.41 -10.84
N LEU A 138 -14.48 -1.63 -10.42
CA LEU A 138 -14.01 -2.20 -9.15
C LEU A 138 -12.48 -2.38 -9.15
N LEU A 139 -11.90 -2.89 -10.23
CA LEU A 139 -10.44 -3.03 -10.38
C LEU A 139 -9.74 -1.67 -10.31
N SER A 140 -10.31 -0.65 -10.93
CA SER A 140 -9.81 0.73 -10.82
C SER A 140 -9.86 1.21 -9.37
N ALA A 141 -10.98 0.98 -8.67
CA ALA A 141 -11.13 1.35 -7.27
C ALA A 141 -10.17 0.59 -6.35
N ILE A 142 -9.97 -0.72 -6.56
CA ILE A 142 -9.02 -1.55 -5.80
C ILE A 142 -7.60 -1.02 -5.98
N LEU A 143 -7.17 -0.77 -7.23
CA LEU A 143 -5.87 -0.18 -7.52
C LEU A 143 -5.68 1.19 -6.83
N TRP A 144 -6.75 1.98 -6.74
CA TRP A 144 -6.70 3.30 -6.12
C TRP A 144 -6.77 3.29 -4.59
N ASP A 145 -7.42 2.30 -4.00
CA ASP A 145 -7.53 2.18 -2.55
C ASP A 145 -6.41 1.33 -1.95
N ARG A 146 -5.56 0.69 -2.77
CA ARG A 146 -4.54 -0.28 -2.33
C ARG A 146 -3.47 0.28 -1.39
N SER A 147 -3.25 1.58 -1.37
CA SER A 147 -2.33 2.25 -0.44
C SER A 147 -2.96 2.59 0.91
N SER A 148 -4.22 2.23 1.14
CA SER A 148 -5.02 2.68 2.29
C SER A 148 -4.39 2.38 3.64
N ASP A 149 -3.60 1.31 3.73
CA ASP A 149 -2.91 0.91 4.97
C ASP A 149 -1.82 1.91 5.33
N ILE A 150 -0.96 2.24 4.35
CA ILE A 150 0.10 3.24 4.50
C ILE A 150 -0.54 4.60 4.76
N ASP A 151 -1.59 4.94 4.02
CA ASP A 151 -2.29 6.22 4.16
C ASP A 151 -2.88 6.39 5.57
N LEU A 152 -3.42 5.32 6.15
CA LEU A 152 -3.94 5.33 7.51
C LEU A 152 -2.83 5.57 8.53
N LEU A 153 -1.72 4.82 8.44
CA LEU A 153 -0.57 4.98 9.32
C LEU A 153 0.03 6.40 9.21
N VAL A 154 0.13 6.94 7.99
CA VAL A 154 0.57 8.30 7.71
C VAL A 154 -0.37 9.34 8.33
N ASP A 155 -1.68 9.14 8.24
CA ASP A 155 -2.68 10.03 8.85
C ASP A 155 -2.52 10.04 10.38
N GLN A 156 -2.29 8.89 11.02
CA GLN A 156 -2.02 8.82 12.46
C GLN A 156 -0.72 9.52 12.84
N LEU A 157 0.35 9.31 12.07
CA LEU A 157 1.64 9.98 12.28
C LEU A 157 1.49 11.50 12.24
N LEU A 158 0.70 12.03 11.30
CA LEU A 158 0.42 13.46 11.21
C LEU A 158 -0.42 13.98 12.38
N VAL A 159 -1.40 13.23 12.85
CA VAL A 159 -2.20 13.61 14.03
C VAL A 159 -1.31 13.68 15.27
N HIS A 160 -0.42 12.71 15.43
CA HIS A 160 0.42 12.61 16.62
C HIS A 160 1.56 13.64 16.65
N TYR A 161 2.31 13.77 15.56
CA TYR A 161 3.50 14.63 15.51
C TYR A 161 3.22 16.04 14.99
N GLY A 162 2.09 16.27 14.31
CA GLY A 162 1.85 17.51 13.61
C GLY A 162 2.70 17.63 12.33
N THR A 163 2.74 18.85 11.78
CA THR A 163 3.47 19.13 10.54
C THR A 163 3.82 20.61 10.42
N GLU A 164 5.01 20.87 9.85
CA GLU A 164 5.47 22.21 9.48
C GLU A 164 4.66 22.85 8.33
N HIS A 165 3.87 22.08 7.60
CA HIS A 165 3.12 22.57 6.45
C HIS A 165 1.81 23.27 6.84
N LYS A 166 1.49 24.35 6.11
CA LYS A 166 0.16 24.97 6.18
C LYS A 166 -0.91 24.02 5.65
N LYS A 167 -2.15 24.16 6.13
CA LYS A 167 -3.31 23.32 5.76
C LYS A 167 -3.45 23.10 4.25
N ASP A 168 -3.34 24.15 3.44
CA ASP A 168 -3.46 24.03 1.98
C ASP A 168 -2.32 23.21 1.35
N MET A 169 -1.10 23.34 1.87
CA MET A 169 0.04 22.51 1.43
C MET A 169 -0.19 21.06 1.81
N ILE A 170 -0.66 20.77 3.03
CA ILE A 170 -1.00 19.41 3.47
C ILE A 170 -2.03 18.78 2.52
N ILE A 171 -3.09 19.51 2.16
CA ILE A 171 -4.13 19.01 1.26
C ILE A 171 -3.54 18.64 -0.11
N ARG A 172 -2.68 19.50 -0.68
CA ARG A 172 -2.04 19.24 -1.97
C ARG A 172 -1.03 18.09 -1.89
N SER A 173 -0.20 18.09 -0.86
CA SER A 173 0.78 17.04 -0.57
C SER A 173 0.12 15.68 -0.37
N ARG A 174 -1.03 15.62 0.32
CA ARG A 174 -1.81 14.39 0.48
C ARG A 174 -2.33 13.87 -0.85
N LYS A 175 -2.90 14.73 -1.70
CA LYS A 175 -3.33 14.34 -3.04
C LYS A 175 -2.18 13.78 -3.87
N PHE A 176 -1.02 14.44 -3.81
CA PHE A 176 0.18 13.97 -4.50
C PHE A 176 0.65 12.62 -3.96
N LEU A 177 0.80 12.48 -2.63
CA LEU A 177 1.21 11.23 -1.99
C LEU A 177 0.28 10.07 -2.36
N TYR A 178 -1.03 10.26 -2.26
CA TYR A 178 -1.98 9.19 -2.57
C TYR A 178 -1.90 8.77 -4.03
N THR A 179 -1.81 9.73 -4.95
CA THR A 179 -1.64 9.41 -6.39
C THR A 179 -0.30 8.71 -6.66
N TRP A 180 0.74 9.05 -5.89
CA TRP A 180 2.07 8.47 -5.99
C TRP A 180 2.05 7.01 -5.51
N GLU A 181 1.51 6.75 -4.33
CA GLU A 181 1.43 5.39 -3.77
C GLU A 181 0.55 4.49 -4.63
N GLN A 182 -0.55 4.99 -5.20
CA GLN A 182 -1.36 4.23 -6.17
C GLN A 182 -0.54 3.76 -7.40
N TYR A 183 0.32 4.65 -7.92
CA TYR A 183 1.21 4.29 -9.03
C TYR A 183 2.25 3.25 -8.57
N GLU A 184 2.96 3.50 -7.46
CA GLU A 184 4.01 2.61 -6.96
C GLU A 184 3.46 1.22 -6.59
N THR A 185 2.29 1.14 -5.95
CA THR A 185 1.64 -0.13 -5.61
C THR A 185 1.27 -0.91 -6.88
N ALA A 186 0.65 -0.27 -7.86
CA ALA A 186 0.30 -0.93 -9.11
C ALA A 186 1.54 -1.43 -9.88
N ILE A 187 2.64 -0.67 -9.85
CA ILE A 187 3.92 -1.15 -10.36
C ILE A 187 4.38 -2.37 -9.55
N THR A 188 4.41 -2.28 -8.22
CA THR A 188 4.82 -3.36 -7.31
C THR A 188 4.05 -4.66 -7.56
N ASP A 189 2.76 -4.58 -7.86
CA ASP A 189 1.94 -5.74 -8.23
C ASP A 189 2.42 -6.44 -9.50
N LEU A 190 2.82 -5.68 -10.52
CA LEU A 190 3.44 -6.25 -11.71
C LEU A 190 4.72 -7.01 -11.32
N TRP A 191 5.56 -6.43 -10.44
CA TRP A 191 6.80 -7.06 -9.98
C TRP A 191 6.58 -8.36 -9.22
N TYR A 192 5.49 -8.46 -8.45
CA TYR A 192 5.17 -9.64 -7.65
C TYR A 192 4.23 -10.64 -8.34
N SER A 193 3.73 -10.33 -9.53
CA SER A 193 2.80 -11.18 -10.31
C SER A 193 3.16 -12.68 -10.34
N ARG A 194 4.43 -13.03 -10.62
CA ARG A 194 4.90 -14.44 -10.58
C ARG A 194 4.80 -15.05 -9.19
N GLN A 195 5.31 -14.32 -8.20
CA GLN A 195 5.43 -14.80 -6.84
C GLN A 195 4.03 -15.01 -6.25
N ASP A 196 3.12 -14.09 -6.52
CA ASP A 196 1.74 -14.15 -6.06
C ASP A 196 0.99 -15.28 -6.77
N LYS A 197 1.21 -15.48 -8.08
CA LYS A 197 0.68 -16.64 -8.81
C LYS A 197 1.13 -17.96 -8.20
N THR A 198 2.41 -18.10 -7.85
CA THR A 198 2.94 -19.32 -7.20
C THR A 198 2.39 -19.53 -5.79
N LYS A 199 2.18 -18.45 -5.04
CA LYS A 199 1.58 -18.49 -3.70
C LYS A 199 0.05 -18.55 -3.73
N ASN A 200 -0.54 -18.47 -4.92
CA ASN A 200 -1.97 -18.34 -5.18
C ASN A 200 -2.62 -17.06 -4.58
N SER A 201 -1.83 -16.04 -4.26
CA SER A 201 -2.31 -14.77 -3.68
C SER A 201 -2.97 -13.87 -4.72
N PHE A 202 -3.91 -13.02 -4.29
CA PHE A 202 -4.56 -12.09 -5.19
C PHE A 202 -3.58 -11.06 -5.73
N ASN A 203 -3.56 -10.96 -7.06
CA ASN A 203 -2.76 -10.00 -7.78
C ASN A 203 -3.57 -9.46 -8.95
N VAL A 204 -3.68 -8.14 -9.00
CA VAL A 204 -4.54 -7.44 -9.97
C VAL A 204 -4.15 -7.70 -11.42
N PHE A 205 -2.85 -7.87 -11.73
CA PHE A 205 -2.38 -8.18 -13.08
C PHE A 205 -2.79 -9.59 -13.50
N ASN A 206 -2.58 -10.58 -12.62
CA ASN A 206 -3.00 -11.95 -12.85
C ASN A 206 -4.53 -12.03 -13.06
N PHE A 207 -5.30 -11.31 -12.24
CA PHE A 207 -6.75 -11.24 -12.37
C PHE A 207 -7.17 -10.62 -13.72
N ILE A 208 -6.68 -9.42 -14.05
CA ILE A 208 -7.01 -8.72 -15.31
C ILE A 208 -6.71 -9.60 -16.53
N LYS A 209 -5.56 -10.30 -16.51
CA LYS A 209 -5.19 -11.22 -17.58
C LYS A 209 -6.13 -12.42 -17.68
N ARG A 210 -6.46 -13.06 -16.56
CA ARG A 210 -7.42 -14.18 -16.52
C ARG A 210 -8.79 -13.77 -17.06
N GLU A 211 -9.24 -12.57 -16.73
CA GLU A 211 -10.52 -12.01 -17.17
C GLU A 211 -10.49 -11.46 -18.61
N SER A 212 -9.40 -11.68 -19.36
CA SER A 212 -9.23 -11.21 -20.74
C SER A 212 -9.45 -9.70 -20.90
N ILE A 213 -9.15 -8.92 -19.86
CA ILE A 213 -9.17 -7.46 -19.95
C ILE A 213 -7.88 -7.03 -20.65
N GLU A 214 -8.01 -6.19 -21.68
CA GLU A 214 -6.85 -5.71 -22.43
C GLU A 214 -5.85 -4.97 -21.53
N TYR A 215 -4.56 -5.25 -21.73
CA TYR A 215 -3.48 -4.55 -21.03
C TYR A 215 -3.50 -3.02 -21.24
N SER A 216 -4.14 -2.55 -22.31
CA SER A 216 -4.33 -1.13 -22.63
C SER A 216 -5.08 -0.39 -21.53
N PHE A 217 -5.96 -1.08 -20.78
CA PHE A 217 -6.63 -0.55 -19.60
C PHE A 217 -5.64 -0.14 -18.51
N LEU A 218 -4.68 -1.02 -18.17
CA LEU A 218 -3.67 -0.76 -17.15
C LEU A 218 -2.70 0.34 -17.57
N VAL A 219 -2.27 0.33 -18.84
CA VAL A 219 -1.38 1.38 -19.37
C VAL A 219 -2.05 2.75 -19.26
N LYS A 220 -3.33 2.88 -19.63
CA LYS A 220 -4.09 4.13 -19.52
C LYS A 220 -4.23 4.60 -18.08
N LEU A 221 -4.48 3.68 -17.15
CA LEU A 221 -4.63 4.01 -15.73
C LEU A 221 -3.32 4.53 -15.14
N LEU A 222 -2.20 3.84 -15.39
CA LEU A 222 -0.88 4.24 -14.89
C LEU A 222 -0.38 5.54 -15.53
N ASP A 223 -0.56 5.72 -16.84
CA ASP A 223 -0.23 6.96 -17.55
C ASP A 223 -1.05 8.14 -17.00
N GLY A 224 -2.36 7.93 -16.78
CA GLY A 224 -3.23 8.92 -16.15
C GLY A 224 -2.74 9.36 -14.76
N ASN A 225 -2.30 8.42 -13.92
CA ASN A 225 -1.73 8.74 -12.60
C ASN A 225 -0.43 9.57 -12.72
N LEU A 226 0.46 9.21 -13.64
CA LEU A 226 1.70 9.98 -13.88
C LEU A 226 1.41 11.39 -14.38
N GLN A 227 0.43 11.57 -15.27
CA GLN A 227 -0.01 12.88 -15.73
C GLN A 227 -0.61 13.72 -14.58
N ALA A 228 -1.41 13.09 -13.73
CA ALA A 228 -1.97 13.73 -12.55
C ALA A 228 -0.88 14.18 -11.56
N LEU A 229 0.12 13.33 -11.29
CA LEU A 229 1.28 13.68 -10.45
C LEU A 229 2.01 14.92 -10.97
N ASN A 230 2.27 14.98 -12.27
CA ASN A 230 2.92 16.14 -12.89
C ASN A 230 2.11 17.42 -12.71
N THR A 231 0.79 17.34 -12.85
CA THR A 231 -0.11 18.48 -12.62
C THR A 231 -0.10 18.94 -11.16
N MET A 232 0.02 18.00 -10.22
CA MET A 232 0.04 18.29 -8.78
C MET A 232 1.35 18.94 -8.32
N LEU A 233 2.48 18.67 -8.99
CA LEU A 233 3.80 19.25 -8.64
C LEU A 233 3.81 20.78 -8.66
N ASP A 234 3.05 21.42 -9.56
CA ASP A 234 2.94 22.88 -9.60
C ASP A 234 2.35 23.46 -8.31
N GLY A 235 1.41 22.73 -7.71
CA GLY A 235 0.78 23.10 -6.44
C GLY A 235 1.72 22.98 -5.24
N LEU A 236 2.88 22.34 -5.40
CA LEU A 236 3.86 22.03 -4.37
C LEU A 236 5.15 22.87 -4.45
N LYS A 237 5.20 23.95 -5.26
CA LYS A 237 6.42 24.78 -5.43
C LYS A 237 7.04 25.30 -4.12
N GLY A 238 6.23 25.53 -3.09
CA GLY A 238 6.71 25.96 -1.76
C GLY A 238 7.12 24.82 -0.82
N HIS A 239 7.05 23.57 -1.27
CA HIS A 239 7.36 22.39 -0.46
C HIS A 239 8.88 22.20 -0.35
N LYS A 240 9.38 21.94 0.86
CA LYS A 240 10.83 21.80 1.14
C LYS A 240 11.52 20.75 0.26
N TYR A 241 10.82 19.66 -0.04
CA TYR A 241 11.31 18.57 -0.89
C TYR A 241 10.85 18.67 -2.35
N HIS A 242 10.34 19.81 -2.82
CA HIS A 242 9.77 19.97 -4.17
C HIS A 242 10.70 19.47 -5.29
N SER A 243 11.98 19.86 -5.26
CA SER A 243 12.96 19.45 -6.27
C SER A 243 13.19 17.94 -6.31
N PHE A 244 13.11 17.27 -5.16
CA PHE A 244 13.18 15.82 -5.06
C PHE A 244 11.92 15.17 -5.67
N LEU A 245 10.73 15.67 -5.32
CA LEU A 245 9.46 15.16 -5.83
C LEU A 245 9.35 15.31 -7.37
N VAL A 246 9.85 16.42 -7.92
CA VAL A 246 9.95 16.64 -9.37
C VAL A 246 10.82 15.57 -10.02
N LYS A 247 12.06 15.41 -9.54
CA LYS A 247 13.00 14.42 -10.09
C LYS A 247 12.47 12.99 -10.01
N ALA A 248 11.82 12.65 -8.88
CA ALA A 248 11.22 11.34 -8.70
C ALA A 248 10.09 11.10 -9.71
N SER A 249 9.23 12.10 -9.95
CA SER A 249 8.14 12.03 -10.94
C SER A 249 8.65 11.94 -12.38
N GLU A 250 9.68 12.72 -12.73
CA GLU A 250 10.32 12.68 -14.06
C GLU A 250 10.98 11.32 -14.31
N TYR A 251 11.70 10.80 -13.32
CA TYR A 251 12.30 9.47 -13.39
C TYR A 251 11.22 8.40 -13.62
N ASN A 252 10.17 8.38 -12.81
CA ASN A 252 9.10 7.39 -12.94
C ASN A 252 8.36 7.51 -14.27
N LYS A 253 8.13 8.72 -14.78
CA LYS A 253 7.56 8.94 -16.11
C LYS A 253 8.41 8.31 -17.21
N LYS A 254 9.72 8.51 -17.15
CA LYS A 254 10.67 7.94 -18.11
C LYS A 254 10.72 6.41 -18.02
N ILE A 255 10.85 5.86 -16.81
CA ILE A 255 10.87 4.40 -16.63
C ILE A 255 9.55 3.79 -17.08
N PHE A 256 8.42 4.46 -16.85
CA PHE A 256 7.14 3.98 -17.33
C PHE A 256 7.07 3.89 -18.85
N SER A 257 7.47 4.95 -19.57
CA SER A 257 7.48 4.96 -21.03
C SER A 257 8.44 3.94 -21.63
N ASP A 258 9.66 3.88 -21.09
CA ASP A 258 10.76 3.13 -21.69
C ASP A 258 10.69 1.65 -21.33
N VAL A 259 10.09 1.33 -20.18
CA VAL A 259 10.21 0.01 -19.56
C VAL A 259 8.87 -0.59 -19.15
N TYR A 260 8.08 0.07 -18.30
CA TYR A 260 6.89 -0.58 -17.75
C TYR A 260 5.84 -0.89 -18.81
N ILE A 261 5.63 -0.03 -19.82
CA ILE A 261 4.71 -0.35 -20.93
C ILE A 261 5.11 -1.64 -21.65
N LYS A 262 6.42 -1.84 -21.89
CA LYS A 262 6.95 -3.05 -22.50
C LYS A 262 6.70 -4.26 -21.60
N LEU A 263 7.07 -4.18 -20.33
CA LEU A 263 6.86 -5.27 -19.37
C LEU A 263 5.40 -5.67 -19.23
N ILE A 264 4.49 -4.70 -19.17
CA ILE A 264 3.05 -4.95 -19.15
C ILE A 264 2.63 -5.70 -20.42
N ARG A 265 3.05 -5.23 -21.61
CA ARG A 265 2.72 -5.92 -22.87
C ARG A 265 3.24 -7.36 -22.89
N GLU A 266 4.48 -7.56 -22.45
CA GLU A 266 5.09 -8.89 -22.36
C GLU A 266 4.29 -9.76 -21.39
N PHE A 267 4.00 -9.31 -20.17
CA PHE A 267 3.25 -10.10 -19.19
C PHE A 267 1.91 -10.62 -19.75
N PHE A 268 1.20 -9.81 -20.55
CA PHE A 268 -0.06 -10.22 -21.15
C PHE A 268 0.09 -11.12 -22.38
N LYS A 269 1.21 -11.07 -23.11
CA LYS A 269 1.45 -11.86 -24.33
C LYS A 269 2.23 -13.16 -24.05
N ASP A 270 3.31 -13.04 -23.29
CA ASP A 270 4.28 -14.09 -22.98
C ASP A 270 4.88 -13.82 -21.59
N GLU A 271 4.42 -14.57 -20.58
CA GLU A 271 4.89 -14.39 -19.20
C GLU A 271 6.37 -14.72 -19.05
N GLU A 272 6.89 -15.69 -19.81
CA GLU A 272 8.27 -16.11 -19.67
C GLU A 272 9.22 -15.04 -20.20
N LEU A 273 8.88 -14.43 -21.35
CA LEU A 273 9.58 -13.26 -21.86
C LEU A 273 9.56 -12.09 -20.85
N PHE A 274 8.39 -11.82 -20.24
CA PHE A 274 8.29 -10.82 -19.19
C PHE A 274 9.26 -11.09 -18.04
N TYR A 275 9.32 -12.34 -17.54
CA TYR A 275 10.19 -12.69 -16.43
C TYR A 275 11.68 -12.58 -16.79
N GLN A 276 12.06 -12.90 -18.02
CA GLN A 276 13.43 -12.72 -18.50
C GLN A 276 13.80 -11.23 -18.57
N SER A 277 12.96 -10.40 -19.19
CA SER A 277 13.13 -8.94 -19.24
C SER A 277 13.23 -8.34 -17.84
N PHE A 278 12.37 -8.79 -16.94
CA PHE A 278 12.33 -8.35 -15.55
C PHE A 278 13.60 -8.69 -14.76
N LEU A 279 14.10 -9.92 -14.89
CA LEU A 279 15.33 -10.34 -14.20
C LEU A 279 16.54 -9.57 -14.72
N ALA A 280 16.61 -9.31 -16.03
CA ALA A 280 17.67 -8.51 -16.62
C ALA A 280 17.70 -7.08 -16.04
N MET A 281 16.54 -6.50 -15.73
CA MET A 281 16.47 -5.18 -15.09
C MET A 281 16.90 -5.15 -13.63
N LYS A 282 16.64 -6.21 -12.85
CA LYS A 282 17.09 -6.27 -11.44
C LYS A 282 18.61 -6.33 -11.29
N LEU A 283 19.32 -6.65 -12.36
CA LEU A 283 20.78 -6.76 -12.40
C LEU A 283 21.47 -5.45 -12.81
N ILE A 284 20.69 -4.41 -13.11
CA ILE A 284 21.13 -3.03 -13.40
C ILE A 284 20.93 -2.20 -12.13
#